data_AF-A0A840NMN2-F1
#
_entry.id   AF-A0A840NMN2-F1
#
_cell.length_a   1.000
_cell.length_b   1.000
_cell.length_c   1.000
_cell.angle_alpha   90.00
_cell.angle_beta   90.00
_cell.angle_gamma   90.00
#
_symmetry.space_group_name_H-M   'P 1'
#
loop_
_entity.id
_entity.type
_entity.pdbx_description
1 polymer ?
#
loop_
_entity_poly.entity_id
_entity_poly.type
_entity_poly.pdbx_seq_one_letter_code
_entity_poly.pdbx_strand_id
1 'polypeptide(L)'
;MSVVQYDDDSFSSKAKVLDNNLIDRDWAMTKFVASVRGLAQVVDYESNMLESSGIPDYKEINLCKIRGLRDLNKSISDVKRYMNADIENEVESLLSDLQEKLHRNSELLKTHLDAINDFSQAMQMTTRIKETDEIDVSIERSK
;
A
#
# COMPACT_ATOMS: atom_id res chain seq x y z
N MET A 1 -61.35 -41.12 -9.83
CA MET A 1 -60.46 -41.12 -8.66
C MET A 1 -59.20 -40.37 -9.06
N SER A 2 -59.03 -39.14 -8.58
CA SER A 2 -57.94 -38.24 -8.99
C SER A 2 -56.68 -38.55 -8.18
N VAL A 3 -55.57 -38.81 -8.86
CA VAL A 3 -54.26 -39.01 -8.22
C VAL A 3 -53.64 -37.64 -7.99
N VAL A 4 -53.46 -37.28 -6.72
CA VAL A 4 -52.74 -36.07 -6.31
C VAL A 4 -51.25 -36.33 -6.50
N GLN A 5 -50.62 -35.61 -7.43
CA GLN A 5 -49.17 -35.46 -7.49
C GLN A 5 -48.78 -34.25 -6.63
N TYR A 6 -47.97 -34.49 -5.60
CA TYR A 6 -47.30 -33.43 -4.83
C TYR A 6 -45.95 -33.17 -5.49
N ASP A 7 -45.79 -31.99 -6.06
CA ASP A 7 -44.52 -31.49 -6.60
C ASP A 7 -43.56 -31.15 -5.45
N ASP A 8 -42.45 -31.88 -5.39
CA ASP A 8 -41.32 -31.69 -4.46
C ASP A 8 -40.22 -30.82 -5.09
N ASP A 9 -40.57 -29.62 -5.56
CA ASP A 9 -39.61 -28.67 -6.19
C ASP A 9 -38.92 -27.74 -5.18
N SER A 10 -39.20 -27.88 -3.89
CA SER A 10 -38.68 -26.97 -2.86
C SER A 10 -37.21 -27.21 -2.50
N PHE A 11 -36.72 -28.45 -2.63
CA PHE A 11 -35.37 -28.83 -2.17
C PHE A 11 -34.25 -28.46 -3.16
N SER A 12 -34.51 -28.58 -4.46
CA SER A 12 -33.54 -28.26 -5.53
C SER A 12 -33.16 -26.77 -5.57
N SER A 13 -34.11 -25.90 -5.22
CA SER A 13 -33.94 -24.45 -5.21
C SER A 13 -33.02 -23.95 -4.09
N LYS A 14 -32.96 -24.63 -2.94
CA LYS A 14 -32.08 -24.25 -1.82
C LYS A 14 -30.62 -24.65 -2.04
N ALA A 15 -30.35 -25.79 -2.68
CA ALA A 15 -29.00 -26.26 -2.95
C ALA A 15 -28.26 -25.33 -3.93
N LYS A 16 -28.91 -24.89 -5.01
CA LYS A 16 -28.33 -23.93 -5.98
C LYS A 16 -28.00 -22.56 -5.39
N VAL A 17 -28.74 -22.11 -4.38
CA VAL A 17 -28.51 -20.80 -3.74
C VAL A 17 -27.34 -20.85 -2.74
N LEU A 18 -27.08 -22.01 -2.12
CA LEU A 18 -25.93 -22.22 -1.25
C LEU A 18 -24.60 -22.21 -2.03
N ASP A 19 -24.54 -22.88 -3.18
CA ASP A 19 -23.33 -22.94 -4.01
C ASP A 19 -22.94 -21.59 -4.60
N ASN A 20 -23.92 -20.80 -5.08
CA ASN A 20 -23.63 -19.48 -5.66
C ASN A 20 -23.03 -18.51 -4.62
N ASN A 21 -23.49 -18.56 -3.37
CA ASN A 21 -22.94 -17.71 -2.30
C ASN A 21 -21.50 -18.07 -1.91
N LEU A 22 -21.13 -19.36 -1.98
CA LEU A 22 -19.77 -19.81 -1.72
C LEU A 22 -18.82 -19.38 -2.85
N ILE A 23 -19.25 -19.52 -4.10
CA ILE A 23 -18.48 -19.07 -5.27
C ILE A 23 -18.28 -17.55 -5.25
N ASP A 24 -19.34 -16.78 -4.95
CA ASP A 24 -19.26 -15.32 -4.90
C ASP A 24 -18.35 -14.83 -3.76
N ARG A 25 -18.39 -15.52 -2.60
CA ARG A 25 -17.49 -15.26 -1.47
C ARG A 25 -16.04 -15.52 -1.83
N ASP A 26 -15.73 -16.70 -2.36
CA ASP A 26 -14.36 -17.09 -2.71
C ASP A 26 -13.80 -16.16 -3.79
N TRP A 27 -14.65 -15.71 -4.72
CA TRP A 27 -14.31 -14.72 -5.72
C TRP A 27 -14.04 -13.33 -5.12
N ALA A 28 -14.88 -12.87 -4.20
CA ALA A 28 -14.67 -11.62 -3.47
C ALA A 28 -13.36 -11.64 -2.68
N MET A 29 -13.07 -12.75 -1.99
CA MET A 29 -11.83 -12.92 -1.23
C MET A 29 -10.61 -12.98 -2.15
N THR A 30 -10.68 -13.71 -3.26
CA THR A 30 -9.61 -13.76 -4.26
C THR A 30 -9.26 -12.37 -4.79
N LYS A 31 -10.26 -11.55 -5.11
CA LYS A 31 -10.05 -10.16 -5.55
C LYS A 31 -9.41 -9.30 -4.47
N PHE A 32 -9.85 -9.46 -3.22
CA PHE A 32 -9.29 -8.74 -2.09
C PHE A 32 -7.81 -9.09 -1.89
N VAL A 33 -7.49 -10.39 -1.81
CA VAL A 33 -6.12 -10.89 -1.69
C VAL A 33 -5.24 -10.39 -2.83
N ALA A 34 -5.73 -10.44 -4.07
CA ALA A 34 -5.01 -9.92 -5.23
C ALA A 34 -4.73 -8.42 -5.12
N SER A 35 -5.70 -7.64 -4.64
CA SER A 35 -5.56 -6.19 -4.46
C SER A 35 -4.55 -5.84 -3.36
N VAL A 36 -4.61 -6.53 -2.21
CA VAL A 36 -3.65 -6.37 -1.11
C VAL A 36 -2.23 -6.72 -1.57
N ARG A 37 -2.06 -7.90 -2.19
CA ARG A 37 -0.73 -8.37 -2.63
C ARG A 37 -0.15 -7.47 -3.72
N GLY A 38 -0.96 -7.04 -4.67
CA GLY A 38 -0.53 -6.11 -5.73
C GLY A 38 -0.05 -4.77 -5.13
N LEU A 39 -0.78 -4.22 -4.17
CA LEU A 39 -0.36 -3.00 -3.48
C LEU A 39 0.91 -3.21 -2.64
N ALA A 40 1.00 -4.32 -1.90
CA ALA A 40 2.18 -4.66 -1.12
C ALA A 40 3.44 -4.79 -2.00
N GLN A 41 3.33 -5.41 -3.18
CA GLN A 41 4.43 -5.52 -4.13
C GLN A 41 4.93 -4.16 -4.63
N VAL A 42 4.03 -3.20 -4.88
CA VAL A 42 4.41 -1.85 -5.29
C VAL A 42 5.14 -1.11 -4.16
N VAL A 43 4.69 -1.30 -2.91
CA VAL A 43 5.33 -0.73 -1.71
C VAL A 43 6.71 -1.36 -1.47
N ASP A 44 6.84 -2.67 -1.63
CA ASP A 44 8.10 -3.39 -1.53
C ASP A 44 9.08 -2.94 -2.62
N TYR A 45 8.60 -2.79 -3.86
CA TYR A 45 9.40 -2.26 -4.95
C TYR A 45 9.95 -0.87 -4.65
N GLU A 46 9.11 0.05 -4.17
CA GLU A 46 9.55 1.39 -3.80
C GLU A 46 10.58 1.36 -2.65
N SER A 47 10.32 0.56 -1.61
CA SER A 47 11.26 0.41 -0.49
C SER A 47 12.62 -0.11 -0.96
N ASN A 48 12.62 -1.13 -1.82
CA ASN A 48 13.86 -1.65 -2.41
C ASN A 48 14.60 -0.61 -3.25
N MET A 49 13.88 0.23 -4.00
CA MET A 49 14.49 1.32 -4.77
C MET A 49 15.09 2.40 -3.87
N LEU A 50 14.41 2.73 -2.76
CA LEU A 50 14.91 3.67 -1.75
C LEU A 50 16.15 3.14 -1.03
N GLU A 51 16.22 1.84 -0.75
CA GLU A 51 17.37 1.21 -0.08
C GLU A 51 18.56 1.03 -1.03
N SER A 52 18.31 0.67 -2.28
CA SER A 52 19.37 0.39 -3.29
C SER A 52 19.93 1.66 -3.96
N SER A 53 19.51 2.85 -3.54
CA SER A 53 19.86 4.12 -4.19
C SER A 53 19.52 4.16 -5.69
N GLY A 54 18.47 3.42 -6.08
CA GLY A 54 17.97 3.43 -7.46
C GLY A 54 17.33 4.77 -7.81
N ILE A 55 17.07 5.01 -9.09
CA ILE A 55 16.29 6.15 -9.58
C ILE A 55 14.91 5.65 -9.98
N PRO A 56 13.96 5.53 -9.03
CA PRO A 56 12.62 5.07 -9.35
C PRO A 56 11.81 6.14 -10.09
N ASP A 57 10.92 5.69 -10.97
CA ASP A 57 9.85 6.54 -11.48
C ASP A 57 8.76 6.67 -10.40
N TYR A 58 8.96 7.63 -9.49
CA TYR A 58 8.01 7.91 -8.41
C TYR A 58 6.62 8.29 -8.93
N LYS A 59 6.49 8.80 -10.16
CA LYS A 59 5.19 9.15 -10.72
C LYS A 59 4.40 7.88 -11.04
N GLU A 60 5.04 6.91 -11.69
CA GLU A 60 4.40 5.62 -11.98
C GLU A 60 4.12 4.83 -10.69
N ILE A 61 5.07 4.80 -9.75
CA ILE A 61 4.88 4.13 -8.46
C ILE A 61 3.68 4.72 -7.70
N ASN A 62 3.58 6.04 -7.61
CA ASN A 62 2.45 6.70 -6.94
C ASN A 62 1.13 6.42 -7.65
N LEU A 63 1.13 6.39 -8.99
CA LEU A 63 -0.06 6.04 -9.76
C LEU A 63 -0.52 4.60 -9.48
N CYS A 64 0.42 3.65 -9.42
CA CYS A 64 0.16 2.26 -9.03
C CYS A 64 -0.38 2.16 -7.60
N LYS A 65 0.19 2.90 -6.63
CA LYS A 65 -0.33 2.97 -5.26
C LYS A 65 -1.77 3.48 -5.20
N ILE A 66 -2.08 4.57 -5.91
CA ILE A 66 -3.44 5.14 -5.98
C ILE A 66 -4.43 4.16 -6.58
N ARG A 67 -4.06 3.47 -7.66
CA ARG A 67 -4.89 2.43 -8.29
C ARG A 67 -5.09 1.24 -7.33
N GLY A 68 -4.01 0.73 -6.73
CA GLY A 68 -4.08 -0.38 -5.78
C GLY A 68 -4.94 -0.07 -4.57
N LEU A 69 -4.84 1.13 -4.00
CA LEU A 69 -5.72 1.56 -2.89
C LEU A 69 -7.19 1.65 -3.31
N ARG A 70 -7.46 2.11 -4.53
CA ARG A 70 -8.83 2.14 -5.07
C ARG A 70 -9.39 0.73 -5.22
N ASP A 71 -8.61 -0.18 -5.77
CA ASP A 71 -9.03 -1.57 -5.99
C ASP A 71 -9.20 -2.31 -4.66
N LEU A 72 -8.32 -2.06 -3.70
CA LEU A 72 -8.45 -2.55 -2.32
C LEU A 72 -9.75 -2.05 -1.66
N ASN A 73 -10.03 -0.74 -1.73
CA ASN A 73 -11.25 -0.15 -1.18
C ASN A 73 -12.53 -0.71 -1.82
N LYS A 74 -12.47 -1.04 -3.11
CA LYS A 74 -13.58 -1.68 -3.81
C LYS A 74 -13.76 -3.13 -3.35
N SER A 75 -12.68 -3.91 -3.36
CA SER A 75 -12.71 -5.33 -3.00
C SER A 75 -13.10 -5.59 -1.55
N ILE A 76 -12.69 -4.74 -0.60
CA ILE A 76 -13.11 -4.88 0.80
C ILE A 76 -14.62 -4.66 0.99
N SER A 77 -15.23 -3.82 0.15
CA SER A 77 -16.68 -3.62 0.16
C SER A 77 -17.43 -4.87 -0.32
N ASP A 78 -16.83 -5.65 -1.21
CA ASP A 78 -17.36 -6.92 -1.67
C ASP A 78 -17.20 -8.01 -0.60
N VAL A 79 -16.02 -8.09 0.05
CA VAL A 79 -15.73 -9.07 1.12
C VAL A 79 -16.62 -8.86 2.35
N LYS A 80 -16.93 -7.61 2.72
CA LYS A 80 -17.80 -7.27 3.87
C LYS A 80 -19.15 -8.00 3.88
N ARG A 81 -19.67 -8.38 2.72
CA ARG A 81 -20.95 -9.10 2.60
C ARG A 81 -20.90 -10.53 3.12
N TYR A 82 -19.71 -11.10 3.21
CA TYR A 82 -19.47 -12.49 3.59
C TYR A 82 -18.69 -12.63 4.89
N MET A 83 -18.61 -11.53 5.66
CA MET A 83 -17.75 -11.43 6.84
C MET A 83 -18.15 -12.47 7.90
N ASN A 84 -17.16 -13.24 8.36
CA ASN A 84 -17.24 -14.17 9.48
C ASN A 84 -15.88 -14.19 10.18
N ALA A 85 -15.78 -14.86 11.34
CA ALA A 85 -14.55 -14.84 12.15
C ALA A 85 -13.30 -15.28 11.38
N ASP A 86 -13.41 -16.31 10.52
CA ASP A 86 -12.27 -16.82 9.76
C ASP A 86 -11.80 -15.80 8.69
N ILE A 87 -12.74 -15.19 7.98
CA ILE A 87 -12.48 -14.16 6.97
C ILE A 87 -11.95 -12.88 7.62
N GLU A 88 -12.49 -12.49 8.78
CA GLU A 88 -12.00 -11.33 9.54
C GLU A 88 -10.54 -11.50 9.92
N ASN A 89 -10.17 -12.67 10.46
CA ASN A 89 -8.79 -12.98 10.82
C ASN A 89 -7.85 -12.96 9.61
N GLU A 90 -8.28 -13.50 8.46
CA GLU A 90 -7.47 -13.50 7.24
C GLU A 90 -7.30 -12.07 6.69
N VAL A 91 -8.39 -11.29 6.64
CA VAL A 91 -8.35 -9.88 6.22
C VAL A 91 -7.45 -9.06 7.14
N GLU A 92 -7.57 -9.22 8.45
CA GLU A 92 -6.75 -8.53 9.44
C GLU A 92 -5.26 -8.87 9.27
N SER A 93 -4.93 -10.15 9.10
CA SER A 93 -3.56 -10.60 8.86
C SER A 93 -2.96 -9.97 7.60
N LEU A 94 -3.70 -9.96 6.49
CA LEU A 94 -3.26 -9.39 5.22
C LEU A 94 -3.08 -7.87 5.28
N LEU A 95 -3.99 -7.17 5.95
CA LEU A 95 -3.90 -5.73 6.13
C LEU A 95 -2.77 -5.34 7.09
N SER A 96 -2.51 -6.15 8.12
CA SER A 96 -1.39 -5.93 9.04
C SER A 96 -0.04 -6.03 8.33
N ASP A 97 0.17 -7.03 7.48
CA ASP A 97 1.40 -7.15 6.66
C ASP A 97 1.58 -5.92 5.74
N LEU A 98 0.51 -5.51 5.05
CA LEU A 98 0.56 -4.32 4.20
C LEU A 98 0.88 -3.05 5.00
N GLN A 99 0.30 -2.91 6.20
CA GLN A 99 0.54 -1.78 7.09
C GLN A 99 2.01 -1.73 7.54
N GLU A 100 2.59 -2.86 7.92
CA GLU A 100 4.00 -2.96 8.29
C GLU A 100 4.91 -2.50 7.14
N LYS A 101 4.65 -2.97 5.92
CA LYS A 101 5.40 -2.58 4.72
C LYS A 101 5.31 -1.09 4.42
N LEU A 102 4.11 -0.52 4.51
CA LEU A 102 3.90 0.92 4.34
C LEU A 102 4.63 1.72 5.42
N HIS A 103 4.63 1.23 6.66
CA HIS A 103 5.34 1.87 7.77
C HIS A 103 6.85 1.88 7.52
N ARG A 104 7.44 0.75 7.15
CA ARG A 104 8.86 0.67 6.76
C ARG A 104 9.21 1.63 5.63
N ASN A 105 8.39 1.68 4.57
CA ASN A 105 8.58 2.58 3.44
C ASN A 105 8.59 4.06 3.89
N SER A 106 7.68 4.43 4.80
CA SER A 106 7.60 5.77 5.37
C SER A 106 8.86 6.13 6.18
N GLU A 107 9.37 5.21 7.01
CA GLU A 107 10.59 5.46 7.79
C GLU A 107 11.83 5.63 6.91
N LEU A 108 11.92 4.90 5.79
CA LEU A 108 12.98 5.10 4.80
C LEU A 108 12.91 6.49 4.17
N LEU A 109 11.72 6.92 3.73
CA LEU A 109 11.53 8.25 3.16
C LEU A 109 11.90 9.36 4.15
N LYS A 110 11.52 9.18 5.42
CA LYS A 110 11.87 10.12 6.50
C LYS A 110 13.39 10.18 6.70
N THR A 111 14.06 9.04 6.75
CA THR A 111 15.53 8.96 6.87
C THR A 111 16.22 9.71 5.73
N HIS A 112 15.75 9.53 4.49
CA HIS A 112 16.29 10.24 3.33
C HIS A 112 16.05 11.75 3.40
N LEU A 113 14.88 12.18 3.85
CA LEU A 113 14.56 13.60 4.02
C LEU A 113 15.46 14.25 5.08
N ASP A 114 15.65 13.58 6.21
CA ASP A 114 16.51 14.04 7.30
C ASP A 114 17.96 14.19 6.80
N ALA A 115 18.48 13.21 6.05
CA ALA A 115 19.81 13.28 5.46
C ALA A 115 19.99 14.46 4.48
N ILE A 116 18.99 14.75 3.65
CA ILE A 116 19.00 15.91 2.74
C ILE A 116 18.99 17.23 3.53
N ASN A 117 18.24 17.28 4.63
CA ASN A 117 18.20 18.46 5.50
C ASN A 117 19.57 18.72 6.16
N ASP A 118 20.20 17.68 6.70
CA ASP A 118 21.54 17.76 7.29
C ASP A 118 22.58 18.20 6.25
N PHE A 119 22.51 17.64 5.04
CA PHE A 119 23.36 18.05 3.93
C PHE A 119 23.17 19.53 3.55
N SER A 120 21.92 20.00 3.46
CA SER A 120 21.61 21.40 3.20
C SER A 120 22.19 22.33 4.26
N GLN A 121 22.09 21.97 5.54
CA GLN A 121 22.67 22.74 6.63
C GLN A 121 24.20 22.79 6.56
N ALA A 122 24.85 21.65 6.31
CA ALA A 122 26.31 21.57 6.16
C ALA A 122 26.82 22.44 5.01
N MET A 123 26.10 22.44 3.87
CA MET A 123 26.38 23.30 2.73
C MET A 123 26.26 24.79 3.08
N GLN A 124 25.20 25.19 3.78
CA GLN A 124 25.02 26.58 4.21
C GLN A 124 26.13 27.04 5.17
N MET A 125 26.57 26.18 6.10
CA MET A 125 27.69 26.49 6.99
C MET A 125 29.00 26.66 6.21
N THR A 126 29.25 25.80 5.23
CA THR A 126 30.45 25.88 4.37
C THR A 126 30.47 27.17 3.54
N THR A 127 29.33 27.57 2.99
CA THR A 127 29.20 28.85 2.27
C THR A 127 29.45 30.04 3.19
N ARG A 128 28.88 30.05 4.41
CA ARG A 128 29.11 31.12 5.39
C ARG A 128 30.58 31.22 5.80
N ILE A 129 31.27 30.09 6.00
CA ILE A 129 32.70 30.07 6.35
C ILE A 129 33.54 30.68 5.21
N LYS A 130 33.24 30.32 3.94
CA LYS A 130 33.89 30.93 2.78
C LYS A 130 33.69 32.44 2.69
N GLU A 131 32.49 32.93 2.96
CA GLU A 131 32.20 34.38 2.95
C GLU A 131 32.97 35.10 4.07
N THR A 132 33.11 34.52 5.26
CA THR A 132 33.90 35.11 6.35
C THR A 132 35.41 35.11 6.07
N ASP A 133 35.95 34.05 5.47
CA ASP A 133 37.37 33.99 5.10
C ASP A 133 37.72 35.00 3.99
N GLU A 134 36.82 35.24 3.02
CA GLU A 134 37.02 36.25 1.97
C GLU A 134 36.98 37.69 2.50
N ILE A 135 36.17 37.95 3.54
CA ILE A 135 36.09 39.27 4.19
C ILE A 135 37.36 39.56 5.00
N ASP A 136 37.89 38.59 5.74
CA ASP A 136 39.09 38.78 6.56
C ASP A 136 40.34 39.04 5.70
N VAL A 137 40.50 38.31 4.59
CA VAL A 137 41.61 38.52 3.63
C VAL A 137 41.53 39.89 2.93
N SER A 138 40.34 40.42 2.73
CA SER A 138 40.13 41.73 2.06
C SER A 138 40.45 42.92 2.98
N ILE A 139 40.24 42.77 4.28
CA ILE A 139 40.57 43.79 5.30
C ILE A 139 42.09 43.88 5.51
N GLU A 140 42.81 42.76 5.44
CA GLU A 140 44.26 42.72 5.64
C GLU A 140 45.06 43.29 4.46
N ARG A 141 44.53 43.21 3.23
CA ARG A 141 45.15 43.79 2.02
C ARG A 141 44.93 45.29 1.82
N SER A 142 44.09 45.92 2.65
CA SER A 142 43.77 47.36 2.58
C SER A 142 44.48 48.20 3.65
N LYS A 143 45.44 47.64 4.37
CA LYS A 143 46.39 48.34 5.26
C LYS A 143 47.77 48.37 4.64
#